data_AF-A0A3B8WM74-F1
#
_entry.id   AF-A0A3B8WM74-F1
#
_cell.length_a   1.000
_cell.length_b   1.000
_cell.length_c   1.000
_cell.angle_alpha   90.00
_cell.angle_beta   90.00
_cell.angle_gamma   90.00
#
_symmetry.space_group_name_H-M   'P 1'
#
loop_
_entity.id
_entity.type
_entity.pdbx_description
1 polymer ?
#
loop_
_entity_poly.entity_id
_entity_poly.type
_entity_poly.pdbx_seq_one_letter_code
_entity_poly.pdbx_strand_id
1 'polypeptide(L)' 'MKYSVTSLLAGLIFGLGLMVSGMANPEKVLGFLDIAGLWDPSLAFVMGGAIIVGLVAFAAARRRTL' A
#
# COMPACT_ATOMS: atom_id res chain seq x y z
N MET A 1 -22.40 10.61 -7.17
CA MET A 1 -22.54 9.16 -7.41
C MET A 1 -21.84 8.63 -8.67
N LYS A 2 -21.25 9.47 -9.54
CA LYS A 2 -20.65 9.01 -10.81
C LYS A 2 -19.43 8.07 -10.68
N TYR A 3 -18.78 8.00 -9.51
CA TYR A 3 -17.57 7.18 -9.29
C TYR A 3 -17.74 6.03 -8.28
N SER A 4 -18.97 5.72 -7.86
CA SER A 4 -19.21 4.75 -6.79
C SER A 4 -18.73 3.33 -7.11
N VAL A 5 -18.82 2.91 -8.38
CA VAL A 5 -18.32 1.60 -8.83
C VAL A 5 -16.78 1.57 -8.81
N THR A 6 -16.13 2.61 -9.33
CA THR A 6 -14.66 2.71 -9.32
C THR A 6 -14.09 2.80 -7.91
N SER A 7 -14.76 3.48 -6.98
CA SER A 7 -14.32 3.52 -5.57
C SER A 7 -14.48 2.17 -4.88
N LEU A 8 -15.55 1.42 -5.19
CA LEU A 8 -15.74 0.07 -4.65
C LEU A 8 -14.65 -0.87 -5.16
N LEU A 9 -14.35 -0.85 -6.46
CA LEU A 9 -13.27 -1.66 -7.04
C LEU A 9 -11.91 -1.29 -6.45
N ALA A 10 -11.60 -0.01 -6.28
CA ALA A 10 -10.37 0.43 -5.65
C ALA A 10 -10.27 -0.06 -4.20
N GLY A 11 -11.37 0.03 -3.43
CA GLY A 11 -11.43 -0.50 -2.06
C GLY A 11 -11.25 -2.02 -1.99
N LEU A 12 -11.84 -2.77 -2.92
CA LEU A 12 -11.67 -4.22 -3.01
C LEU A 12 -10.22 -4.61 -3.35
N ILE A 13 -9.60 -3.94 -4.33
CA ILE A 13 -8.19 -4.18 -4.68
C ILE A 13 -7.29 -3.88 -3.48
N PHE A 14 -7.54 -2.77 -2.78
CA PHE A 14 -6.79 -2.41 -1.58
C PHE A 14 -6.95 -3.44 -0.45
N GLY A 15 -8.19 -3.83 -0.14
CA GLY A 15 -8.47 -4.83 0.90
C GLY A 15 -7.87 -6.21 0.59
N LEU A 16 -8.00 -6.68 -0.66
CA LEU A 16 -7.36 -7.93 -1.10
C LEU A 16 -5.83 -7.84 -0.99
N GLY A 17 -5.24 -6.69 -1.36
CA GLY A 17 -3.81 -6.44 -1.17
C GLY A 17 -3.38 -6.53 0.29
N LEU A 18 -4.17 -6.01 1.24
CA LEU A 18 -3.91 -6.14 2.68
C LEU A 18 -3.96 -7.59 3.16
N MET A 19 -4.94 -8.38 2.67
CA MET A 19 -5.05 -9.80 3.03
C MET A 19 -3.87 -10.61 2.49
N VAL A 20 -3.50 -10.44 1.21
CA VAL A 20 -2.41 -11.17 0.56
C VAL A 20 -1.05 -10.80 1.17
N SER A 21 -0.85 -9.52 1.51
CA SER A 21 0.41 -9.07 2.14
C SER A 21 0.52 -9.42 3.63
N GLY A 22 -0.56 -9.88 4.27
CA GLY A 22 -0.58 -10.17 5.71
C GLY A 22 -0.44 -8.93 6.60
N MET A 23 -0.59 -7.72 6.03
CA MET A 23 -0.41 -6.44 6.73
C MET A 23 -1.53 -6.15 7.75
N ALA A 24 -2.58 -6.95 7.76
CA ALA A 24 -3.58 -6.93 8.83
C ALA A 24 -3.08 -7.57 10.13
N ASN A 25 -1.95 -8.30 10.12
CA ASN A 25 -1.35 -8.87 11.32
C ASN A 25 -0.43 -7.84 12.01
N PRO A 26 -0.70 -7.43 13.26
CA PRO A 26 0.16 -6.50 14.00
C PRO A 26 1.58 -7.02 14.26
N GLU A 27 1.79 -8.34 14.26
CA GLU A 27 3.12 -8.95 14.43
C GLU A 27 4.09 -8.53 13.33
N LYS A 28 3.60 -8.30 12.09
CA LYS A 28 4.42 -7.80 10.98
C LYS A 28 4.97 -6.40 11.23
N VAL A 29 4.16 -5.54 11.87
CA VAL A 29 4.58 -4.19 12.24
C VAL A 29 5.61 -4.25 13.36
N LEU A 30 5.38 -5.11 14.37
CA LEU A 30 6.33 -5.29 15.47
C LEU A 30 7.66 -5.87 14.98
N GLY A 31 7.64 -6.87 14.11
CA GLY A 31 8.85 -7.45 13.51
C GLY A 31 9.61 -6.47 12.62
N PHE A 32 8.93 -5.53 11.98
CA PHE A 32 9.58 -4.44 11.26
C PHE A 32 10.25 -3.40 12.19
N LEU A 33 9.70 -3.18 13.37
CA LEU A 33 10.28 -2.26 14.36
C LEU A 33 11.41 -2.92 15.18
N ASP A 34 11.46 -4.25 15.22
CA ASP A 34 12.50 -5.02 15.91
C ASP A 34 13.83 -5.05 15.13
N ILE A 35 14.43 -3.86 14.93
CA ILE A 35 15.69 -3.68 14.20
C ILE A 35 16.87 -4.32 14.95
N ALA A 36 16.76 -4.47 16.27
CA ALA A 36 17.80 -5.05 17.13
C ALA A 36 17.70 -6.58 17.27
N GLY A 37 16.59 -7.19 16.82
CA GLY A 37 16.32 -8.62 16.90
C GLY A 37 16.14 -9.27 15.52
N LEU A 38 15.06 -10.03 15.36
CA LEU A 38 14.74 -10.74 14.11
C LEU A 38 13.92 -9.83 13.20
N TRP A 39 14.61 -8.85 12.60
CA TRP A 39 13.98 -7.82 11.77
C TRP A 39 13.28 -8.42 10.54
N ASP A 40 11.99 -8.12 10.37
CA ASP A 40 11.17 -8.53 9.23
C ASP A 40 11.07 -7.40 8.18
N PRO A 41 11.73 -7.51 7.01
CA PRO A 41 11.73 -6.47 5.97
C PRO A 41 10.44 -6.42 5.12
N SER A 42 9.48 -7.32 5.34
CA SER A 42 8.28 -7.42 4.51
C SER A 42 7.47 -6.12 4.47
N LEU A 43 7.42 -5.38 5.58
CA LEU A 43 6.73 -4.09 5.65
C LEU A 43 7.39 -3.00 4.78
N ALA A 44 8.73 -2.95 4.76
CA ALA A 44 9.47 -2.02 3.90
C ALA A 44 9.21 -2.29 2.41
N PHE A 45 9.09 -3.55 2.00
CA PHE A 45 8.78 -3.90 0.62
C PHE A 45 7.40 -3.40 0.20
N VAL A 46 6.38 -3.61 1.05
CA VAL A 46 5.01 -3.13 0.80
C VAL A 46 4.97 -1.60 0.78
N MET A 47 5.59 -0.94 1.75
CA MET A 47 5.66 0.53 1.80
C MET A 47 6.38 1.10 0.58
N GLY A 48 7.52 0.53 0.19
CA GLY A 48 8.28 0.94 -1.00
C GLY A 48 7.44 0.82 -2.28
N GLY A 49 6.73 -0.29 -2.45
CA GLY A 49 5.81 -0.48 -3.57
C GLY A 49 4.70 0.57 -3.59
N ALA A 50 4.07 0.82 -2.44
CA ALA A 50 3.02 1.84 -2.31
C ALA A 50 3.54 3.25 -2.65
N ILE A 51 4.74 3.60 -2.20
CA ILE A 51 5.39 4.88 -2.52
C ILE A 51 5.63 5.00 -4.02
N ILE A 52 6.21 3.98 -4.66
CA ILE A 52 6.50 4.01 -6.11
C ILE A 52 5.21 4.17 -6.93
N VAL A 53 4.17 3.39 -6.61
CA VAL A 53 2.87 3.49 -7.28
C VAL A 53 2.27 4.88 -7.10
N GLY A 54 2.31 5.42 -5.88
CA GLY A 54 1.87 6.78 -5.59
C GLY A 54 2.63 7.83 -6.40
N LEU A 55 3.96 7.77 -6.41
CA LEU A 55 4.81 8.69 -7.17
C LEU A 55 4.46 8.68 -8.66
N VAL A 56 4.32 7.51 -9.27
CA VAL A 56 3.94 7.37 -10.69
C VAL A 56 2.55 7.93 -10.94
N ALA A 57 1.58 7.59 -10.09
CA ALA A 57 0.19 8.04 -10.23
C ALA A 57 0.08 9.58 -10.11
N PHE A 58 0.72 10.18 -9.10
CA PHE A 58 0.72 11.63 -8.91
C PHE A 58 1.50 12.35 -10.00
N ALA A 59 2.64 11.81 -10.45
CA ALA A 59 3.40 12.38 -11.57
C ALA A 59 2.59 12.38 -12.88
N ALA A 60 1.83 11.31 -13.15
CA ALA A 60 0.92 11.25 -14.29
C ALA A 60 -0.27 12.21 -14.13
N ALA A 61 -0.85 12.30 -12.93
CA ALA A 61 -1.96 13.21 -12.64
C ALA A 61 -1.56 14.67 -12.80
N ARG A 62 -0.32 15.04 -12.46
CA ARG A 62 0.22 16.40 -12.65
C ARG A 62 0.15 16.88 -14.10
N ARG A 63 0.20 15.97 -15.08
CA ARG A 63 0.08 16.30 -16.51
C ARG A 63 -1.36 16.59 -16.95
N ARG A 64 -2.36 16.31 -16.10
CA ARG A 64 -3.78 16.52 -16.40
C ARG A 64 -4.30 17.89 -15.95
N THR A 65 -3.50 18.63 -15.19
CA THR A 65 -3.84 19.97 -14.66
C THR A 65 -3.13 21.12 -15.39
N LEU A 66 -2.76 20.91 -16.65
CA LEU A 66 -2.37 21.97 -17.59
C LEU A 66 -3.41 21.99 -18.73
#